data_AF-W2N2Q2-F1
#
_entry.id   AF-W2N2Q2-F1
#
_cell.length_a   1.000
_cell.length_b   1.000
_cell.length_c   1.000
_cell.angle_alpha   90.00
_cell.angle_beta   90.00
_cell.angle_gamma   90.00
#
_symmetry.space_group_name_H-M   'P 1'
#
loop_
_entity.id
_entity.type
_entity.pdbx_description
1 polymer ?
#
loop_
_entity_poly.entity_id
_entity_poly.type
_entity_poly.pdbx_seq_one_letter_code
_entity_poly.pdbx_strand_id
1 'polypeptide(L)'
;MATHNNKRCRRCSCRSKACQRRRVERRQGKSLISHAQFLLIPCPGASTRKHQMDADEELQPDEIAIDSEDLQVMSESVSKMQQQISRGLRDIQEIRALVKKAVAQRELEQREIAMRRVKTESKATRR
;
A
#
# COMPACT_ATOMS: atom_id res chain seq x y z
N MET A 1 -18.63 26.45 29.11
CA MET A 1 -18.24 25.18 28.45
C MET A 1 -18.77 25.16 27.03
N ALA A 2 -17.89 25.09 26.02
CA ALA A 2 -18.29 25.21 24.62
C ALA A 2 -18.81 23.87 24.08
N THR A 3 -20.10 23.82 23.74
CA THR A 3 -20.75 22.67 23.10
C THR A 3 -20.26 22.52 21.66
N HIS A 4 -19.53 21.44 21.39
CA HIS A 4 -18.88 21.21 20.11
C HIS A 4 -19.87 20.67 19.07
N ASN A 5 -20.34 21.52 18.16
CA ASN A 5 -21.29 21.18 17.12
C ASN A 5 -20.62 20.31 16.02
N ASN A 6 -21.03 19.04 15.93
CA ASN A 6 -20.43 18.01 15.06
C ASN A 6 -20.42 18.37 13.57
N LYS A 7 -21.31 19.26 13.10
CA LYS A 7 -21.35 19.66 11.68
C LYS A 7 -20.15 20.54 11.28
N ARG A 8 -19.57 21.34 12.20
CA ARG A 8 -18.43 22.25 11.91
C ARG A 8 -17.06 21.57 11.96
N CYS A 9 -16.84 20.45 12.66
CA CYS A 9 -15.51 19.78 12.71
C CYS A 9 -15.15 19.04 11.40
N ARG A 10 -16.04 18.99 10.38
CA ARG A 10 -15.71 18.39 9.06
C ARG A 10 -14.52 19.09 8.36
N ARG A 11 -14.31 20.40 8.58
CA ARG A 11 -13.19 21.19 8.01
C ARG A 11 -12.26 21.81 9.06
N CYS A 12 -12.56 21.65 10.34
CA CYS A 12 -11.86 22.36 11.41
C CYS A 12 -10.40 21.88 11.55
N SER A 13 -9.44 22.78 11.38
CA SER A 13 -8.00 22.61 11.68
C SER A 13 -7.70 22.61 13.19
N CYS A 14 -8.68 22.25 14.01
CA CYS A 14 -8.55 22.23 15.46
C CYS A 14 -7.49 21.22 15.91
N ARG A 15 -6.57 21.69 16.76
CA ARG A 15 -5.50 20.89 17.39
C ARG A 15 -5.93 20.13 18.65
N SER A 16 -7.24 20.07 18.94
CA SER A 16 -7.77 19.32 20.08
C SER A 16 -7.53 17.81 19.90
N LYS A 17 -6.98 17.17 20.94
CA LYS A 17 -6.70 15.72 20.96
C LYS A 17 -7.95 14.89 20.62
N ALA A 18 -9.16 15.36 20.93
CA ALA A 18 -10.42 14.66 20.66
C ALA A 18 -10.88 14.73 19.19
N CYS A 19 -10.65 15.83 18.44
CA CYS A 19 -10.89 15.83 16.98
C CYS A 19 -9.75 15.11 16.24
N GLN A 20 -8.53 15.04 16.80
CA GLN A 20 -7.42 14.28 16.22
C GLN A 20 -7.67 12.76 16.26
N ARG A 21 -8.10 12.20 17.41
CA ARG A 21 -8.49 10.77 17.50
C ARG A 21 -9.60 10.40 16.52
N ARG A 22 -10.67 11.20 16.45
CA ARG A 22 -11.78 11.00 15.49
C ARG A 22 -11.36 11.08 14.02
N ARG A 23 -10.34 11.88 13.67
CA ARG A 23 -9.77 11.89 12.31
C ARG A 23 -8.98 10.61 12.01
N VAL A 24 -8.24 10.08 12.97
CA VAL A 24 -7.44 8.85 12.79
C VAL A 24 -8.36 7.65 12.64
N GLU A 25 -9.39 7.51 13.47
CA GLU A 25 -10.39 6.44 13.36
C GLU A 25 -11.10 6.45 11.98
N ARG A 26 -11.46 7.64 11.48
CA ARG A 26 -12.06 7.75 10.13
C ARG A 26 -11.10 7.50 8.98
N ARG A 27 -9.80 7.74 9.16
CA ARG A 27 -8.78 7.40 8.16
C ARG A 27 -8.49 5.89 8.16
N GLN A 28 -8.49 5.26 9.33
CA GLN A 28 -8.32 3.81 9.44
C GLN A 28 -9.53 3.04 8.90
N GLY A 29 -10.76 3.54 9.08
CA GLY A 29 -11.97 2.96 8.47
C GLY A 29 -12.08 3.13 6.94
N LYS A 30 -11.10 3.75 6.28
CA LYS A 30 -11.08 3.97 4.82
C LYS A 30 -9.83 3.43 4.13
N SER A 31 -9.05 2.59 4.80
CA SER A 31 -7.77 2.09 4.28
C SER A 31 -7.84 0.71 3.61
N LEU A 32 -9.02 0.20 3.27
CA LEU A 32 -9.13 -1.08 2.57
C LEU A 32 -9.70 -0.99 1.15
N ILE A 33 -10.00 0.21 0.63
CA ILE A 33 -10.57 0.35 -0.72
C ILE A 33 -10.01 1.59 -1.40
N SER A 34 -8.74 1.57 -1.78
CA SER A 34 -8.17 2.57 -2.71
C SER A 34 -7.47 1.96 -3.92
N HIS A 35 -7.34 0.63 -3.99
CA HIS A 35 -6.58 -0.04 -5.06
C HIS A 35 -7.37 -1.12 -5.83
N ALA A 36 -8.71 -1.04 -5.78
CA ALA A 36 -9.59 -1.93 -6.54
C ALA A 36 -10.45 -1.17 -7.56
N GLN A 37 -9.95 -0.06 -8.13
CA GLN A 37 -10.64 0.62 -9.23
C GLN A 37 -10.54 -0.13 -10.57
N PHE A 38 -9.73 -1.18 -10.65
CA PHE A 38 -9.57 -2.00 -11.86
C PHE A 38 -10.73 -2.98 -12.11
N LEU A 39 -11.72 -3.07 -11.20
CA LEU A 39 -12.89 -3.95 -11.36
C LEU A 39 -14.20 -3.21 -11.64
N LEU A 40 -14.17 -1.90 -11.85
CA LEU A 40 -15.34 -1.13 -12.26
C LEU A 40 -15.39 -1.09 -13.79
N ILE A 41 -16.05 -2.10 -14.36
CA ILE A 41 -16.52 -2.06 -15.75
C ILE A 41 -17.50 -0.88 -15.86
N PRO A 42 -17.27 0.10 -16.75
CA PRO A 42 -18.24 1.17 -16.97
C PRO A 42 -19.44 0.59 -17.73
N CYS A 43 -20.56 0.36 -17.04
CA CYS A 43 -21.83 0.11 -17.72
C CYS A 43 -22.34 1.44 -18.30
N PRO A 44 -22.53 1.57 -19.63
CA PRO A 44 -23.09 2.77 -20.22
C PRO A 44 -24.60 2.78 -19.97
N GLY A 45 -25.06 3.49 -18.93
CA GLY A 45 -26.51 3.62 -18.71
C GLY A 45 -27.01 4.18 -17.37
N ALA A 46 -26.15 4.49 -16.40
CA ALA A 46 -26.60 4.94 -15.08
C ALA A 46 -27.09 6.41 -15.08
N SER A 47 -28.24 6.66 -15.69
CA SER A 47 -29.04 7.86 -15.49
C SER A 47 -29.74 7.77 -14.13
N THR A 48 -29.34 8.61 -13.18
CA THR A 48 -30.04 8.78 -11.90
C THR A 48 -31.41 9.44 -12.12
N ARG A 49 -32.44 8.63 -12.39
CA ARG A 49 -33.85 9.04 -12.20
C ARG A 49 -34.44 8.21 -11.07
N LYS A 50 -34.89 8.92 -10.04
CA LYS A 50 -35.74 8.38 -8.98
C LYS A 50 -37.03 7.90 -9.63
N HIS A 51 -37.25 6.59 -9.73
CA HIS A 51 -38.56 6.01 -10.00
C HIS A 51 -38.90 5.00 -8.90
N GLN A 52 -40.18 4.99 -8.58
CA GLN A 52 -40.81 4.29 -7.48
C GLN A 52 -40.43 2.81 -7.45
N MET A 53 -40.27 2.29 -6.23
CA MET A 53 -40.27 0.86 -5.99
C MET A 53 -41.69 0.34 -6.23
N ASP A 54 -41.95 -0.10 -7.46
CA ASP A 54 -42.92 -1.18 -7.69
C ASP A 54 -42.18 -2.49 -7.43
N ALA A 55 -42.65 -3.17 -6.39
CA ALA A 55 -42.19 -4.47 -5.97
C ALA A 55 -42.86 -5.53 -6.84
N ASP A 56 -42.23 -5.93 -7.95
CA ASP A 56 -42.34 -7.29 -8.52
C ASP A 56 -41.44 -7.58 -9.74
N GLU A 57 -40.33 -6.87 -9.94
CA GLU A 57 -39.30 -7.37 -10.86
C GLU A 57 -38.41 -8.35 -10.10
N GLU A 58 -38.75 -9.64 -10.19
CA GLU A 58 -37.77 -10.72 -10.04
C GLU A 58 -36.55 -10.31 -10.87
N LEU A 59 -35.47 -9.91 -10.20
CA LEU A 59 -34.16 -9.72 -10.81
C LEU A 59 -33.77 -11.08 -11.37
N GLN A 60 -34.13 -11.33 -12.63
CA GLN A 60 -33.61 -12.45 -13.39
C GLN A 60 -32.10 -12.42 -13.19
N PRO A 61 -31.48 -13.50 -12.68
CA PRO A 61 -30.04 -13.52 -12.57
C PRO A 61 -29.49 -13.31 -13.97
N ASP A 62 -28.86 -12.16 -14.21
CA ASP A 62 -28.10 -11.92 -15.44
C ASP A 62 -27.10 -13.08 -15.55
N GLU A 63 -27.40 -14.04 -16.41
CA GLU A 63 -26.51 -15.17 -16.67
C GLU A 63 -25.28 -14.63 -17.39
N ILE A 64 -24.26 -14.29 -16.61
CA ILE A 64 -22.94 -13.95 -17.13
C ILE A 64 -22.32 -15.23 -17.66
N ALA A 65 -22.50 -15.49 -18.95
CA ALA A 65 -21.84 -16.58 -19.64
C ALA A 65 -20.37 -16.20 -19.86
N ILE A 66 -19.47 -16.88 -19.15
CA ILE A 66 -18.02 -16.75 -19.37
C ILE A 66 -17.69 -17.45 -20.68
N ASP A 67 -17.22 -16.68 -21.65
CA ASP A 67 -16.84 -17.22 -22.95
C ASP A 67 -15.34 -17.57 -23.03
N SER A 68 -14.92 -18.08 -24.19
CA SER A 68 -13.52 -18.44 -24.41
C SER A 68 -12.56 -17.23 -24.41
N GLU A 69 -13.04 -16.04 -24.78
CA GLU A 69 -12.22 -14.82 -24.77
C GLU A 69 -11.97 -14.37 -23.33
N ASP A 70 -13.00 -14.42 -22.47
CA ASP A 70 -12.86 -14.18 -21.04
C ASP A 70 -11.81 -15.10 -20.41
N LEU A 71 -11.88 -16.40 -20.71
CA LEU A 71 -10.91 -17.38 -20.22
C LEU A 71 -9.49 -17.09 -20.73
N GLN A 72 -9.35 -16.64 -21.97
CA GLN A 72 -8.06 -16.24 -22.53
C GLN A 72 -7.50 -15.01 -21.81
N VAL A 73 -8.31 -13.98 -21.60
CA VAL A 73 -7.92 -12.75 -20.88
C VAL A 73 -7.52 -13.07 -19.44
N MET A 74 -8.26 -13.96 -18.76
CA MET A 74 -7.91 -14.44 -17.43
C MET A 74 -6.57 -15.18 -17.43
N SER A 75 -6.36 -16.09 -18.38
CA SER A 75 -5.11 -16.85 -18.52
C SER A 75 -3.90 -15.96 -18.76
N GLU A 76 -4.03 -14.97 -19.65
CA GLU A 76 -2.98 -13.98 -19.92
C GLU A 76 -2.69 -13.11 -18.70
N SER A 77 -3.73 -12.72 -17.97
CA SER A 77 -3.60 -11.93 -16.74
C SER A 77 -2.84 -12.70 -15.66
N VAL A 78 -3.20 -13.97 -15.45
CA VAL A 78 -2.48 -14.87 -14.53
C VAL A 78 -1.03 -15.04 -14.96
N SER A 79 -0.78 -15.25 -16.25
CA SER A 79 0.57 -15.39 -16.79
C SER A 79 1.42 -14.14 -16.54
N LYS A 80 0.86 -12.94 -16.74
CA LYS A 80 1.54 -11.66 -16.43
C LYS A 80 1.84 -11.53 -14.94
N MET A 81 0.89 -11.88 -14.07
CA MET A 81 1.11 -11.86 -12.61
C MET A 81 2.24 -12.81 -12.21
N GLN A 82 2.27 -14.05 -12.73
CA GLN A 82 3.32 -15.01 -12.45
C GLN A 82 4.71 -14.52 -12.89
N GLN A 83 4.78 -13.88 -14.06
CA GLN A 83 6.03 -13.28 -14.55
C GLN A 83 6.49 -12.13 -13.66
N GLN A 84 5.59 -11.25 -13.23
CA GLN A 84 5.89 -10.14 -12.32
C GLN A 84 6.40 -10.65 -10.97
N ILE A 85 5.72 -11.63 -10.38
CA ILE A 85 6.15 -12.26 -9.12
C ILE A 85 7.54 -12.88 -9.29
N SER A 86 7.76 -13.62 -10.38
CA SER A 86 9.05 -14.24 -10.66
C SER A 86 10.19 -13.22 -10.82
N ARG A 87 9.91 -12.06 -11.44
CA ARG A 87 10.86 -10.93 -11.52
C ARG A 87 11.13 -10.35 -10.13
N GLY A 88 10.08 -10.00 -9.39
CA GLY A 88 10.21 -9.43 -8.04
C GLY A 88 10.99 -10.33 -7.08
N LEU A 89 10.83 -11.66 -7.17
CA LEU A 89 11.62 -12.60 -6.35
C LEU A 89 13.12 -12.55 -6.68
N ARG A 90 13.49 -12.41 -7.96
CA ARG A 90 14.89 -12.24 -8.37
C ARG A 90 15.46 -10.92 -7.87
N ASP A 91 14.70 -9.83 -8.02
CA ASP A 91 15.12 -8.50 -7.56
C ASP A 91 15.35 -8.48 -6.04
N ILE A 92 14.47 -9.13 -5.26
CA ILE A 92 14.62 -9.26 -3.81
C ILE A 92 15.89 -10.05 -3.46
N GLN A 93 16.21 -11.11 -4.20
CA GLN A 93 17.44 -11.88 -3.99
C GLN A 93 18.69 -11.05 -4.29
N GLU A 94 18.67 -10.25 -5.36
CA GLU A 94 19.75 -9.35 -5.73
C GLU A 94 19.95 -8.25 -4.66
N ILE A 95 18.88 -7.58 -4.25
CA ILE A 95 18.92 -6.57 -3.19
C ILE A 95 19.48 -7.18 -1.90
N ARG A 96 19.05 -8.39 -1.53
CA ARG A 96 19.58 -9.10 -0.36
C ARG A 96 21.09 -9.32 -0.48
N ALA A 97 21.58 -9.71 -1.66
CA ALA A 97 23.01 -9.90 -1.89
C ALA A 97 23.79 -8.59 -1.79
N LEU A 98 23.26 -7.50 -2.36
CA LEU A 98 23.85 -6.16 -2.27
C LEU A 98 23.90 -5.65 -0.83
N VAL A 99 22.82 -5.83 -0.06
CA VAL A 99 22.78 -5.46 1.36
C VAL A 99 23.81 -6.25 2.16
N LYS A 100 23.93 -7.57 1.94
CA LYS A 100 24.96 -8.38 2.60
C LYS A 100 26.37 -7.86 2.29
N LYS A 101 26.66 -7.53 1.04
CA LYS A 101 27.95 -6.95 0.64
C LYS A 101 28.19 -5.60 1.32
N ALA A 102 27.20 -4.72 1.35
CA ALA A 102 27.31 -3.41 1.98
C ALA A 102 27.54 -3.51 3.51
N VAL A 103 26.86 -4.44 4.18
CA VAL A 103 27.08 -4.71 5.61
C VAL A 103 28.49 -5.24 5.86
N ALA A 104 28.94 -6.22 5.07
CA ALA A 104 30.30 -6.75 5.20
C ALA A 104 31.37 -5.67 4.96
N GLN A 105 31.18 -4.83 3.95
CA GLN A 105 32.07 -3.70 3.68
C GLN A 105 32.12 -2.73 4.87
N ARG A 106 30.96 -2.37 5.42
CA ARG A 106 30.87 -1.48 6.59
C ARG A 106 31.57 -2.07 7.82
N GLU A 107 31.44 -3.37 8.05
CA GLU A 107 32.15 -4.05 9.15
C GLU A 107 33.68 -4.02 8.97
N LEU A 108 34.16 -4.21 7.73
CA LEU A 108 35.59 -4.10 7.42
C LEU A 108 36.10 -2.68 7.66
N GLU A 109 35.38 -1.66 7.16
CA GLU A 109 35.72 -0.25 7.38
C GLU A 109 35.75 0.09 8.88
N GLN A 110 34.79 -0.40 9.67
CA GLN A 110 34.78 -0.20 11.12
C GLN A 110 35.99 -0.85 11.81
N ARG A 111 36.38 -2.06 11.40
CA ARG A 111 37.57 -2.73 11.92
C ARG A 111 38.84 -1.97 11.56
N GLU A 112 38.96 -1.48 10.34
CA GLU A 112 40.10 -0.65 9.93
C GLU A 112 40.20 0.64 10.73
N ILE A 113 39.07 1.34 10.94
CA ILE A 113 39.03 2.55 11.77
C ILE A 113 39.46 2.24 13.21
N ALA A 114 38.96 1.14 13.79
CA ALA A 114 39.34 0.72 15.13
C ALA A 114 40.85 0.42 15.23
N MET A 115 41.41 -0.32 14.27
CA MET A 115 42.86 -0.60 14.22
C MET A 115 43.71 0.67 14.08
N ARG A 116 43.26 1.64 13.26
CA ARG A 116 43.95 2.92 13.11
C ARG A 116 43.97 3.71 14.42
N ARG A 117 42.86 3.75 15.17
CA ARG A 117 42.77 4.42 16.47
C ARG A 117 43.73 3.82 17.50
N VAL A 118 43.76 2.49 17.62
CA VAL A 118 44.71 1.79 18.51
C VAL A 118 46.16 2.15 18.17
N LYS A 119 46.51 2.12 16.88
CA LYS A 119 47.87 2.45 16.41
C LYS A 119 48.27 3.90 16.71
N THR A 120 47.34 4.85 16.68
CA THR A 120 47.59 6.25 17.05
C THR A 120 47.73 6.45 18.56
N GLU A 121 46.94 5.76 19.37
CA GLU A 121 47.02 5.82 20.83
C GLU A 121 48.33 5.22 21.36
N SER A 122 48.77 4.08 20.80
CA SER A 122 50.05 3.45 21.19
C SER A 122 51.28 4.30 20.86
N LYS A 123 51.19 5.21 19.89
CA LYS A 123 52.26 6.17 19.58
C LYS A 123 52.26 7.37 20.52
N ALA A 124 51.09 7.78 21.02
CA ALA A 124 50.97 8.90 21.94
C ALA A 124 51.45 8.56 23.36
N THR A 125 51.30 7.31 23.81
CA THR A 125 51.74 6.85 25.14
C THR A 125 53.24 6.54 25.25
N ARG A 126 53.98 6.58 24.13
CA ARG A 126 55.44 6.32 24.06
C ARG A 126 56.30 7.60 24.00
N ARG A 127 55.69 8.77 24.16
CA ARG A 127 56.38 10.05 24.33
C ARG A 127 56.18 10.55 25.75
#